data_AF-A0A9E2L721-F1
#
_entry.id   AF-A0A9E2L721-F1
#
_cell.length_a   1.000
_cell.length_b   1.000
_cell.length_c   1.000
_cell.angle_alpha   90.00
_cell.angle_beta   90.00
_cell.angle_gamma   90.00
#
_symmetry.space_group_name_H-M   'P 1'
#
loop_
_entity.id
_entity.type
_entity.pdbx_description
1 polymer ?
#
loop_
_entity_poly.entity_id
_entity_poly.type
_entity_poly.pdbx_seq_one_letter_code
_entity_poly.pdbx_strand_id
1 'polypeptide(L)' 'VQLMDDPANKVYPMPLFLAGKDDVYVGRVRKDLANENGLTFWLVGDQIKKGAALNAVQIAEYLIKVGNIK' A
#
# COMPACT_ATOMS: atom_id res chain seq x y z
N VAL A 1 -4.46 -3.55 -2.01
CA VAL A 1 -4.36 -2.64 -0.83
C VAL A 1 -5.17 -3.27 0.28
N GLN A 2 -4.60 -3.39 1.48
CA GLN A 2 -5.23 -4.06 2.63
C GLN A 2 -5.30 -3.12 3.83
N LEU A 3 -6.41 -3.18 4.57
CA LEU A 3 -6.55 -2.49 5.85
C LEU A 3 -6.04 -3.40 6.98
N MET A 4 -5.10 -2.89 7.77
CA MET A 4 -4.58 -3.52 8.98
C MET A 4 -4.62 -2.47 10.08
N ASP A 5 -5.76 -2.33 10.74
CA ASP A 5 -5.98 -1.24 11.70
C ASP A 5 -6.74 -1.72 12.94
N ASP A 6 -5.99 -2.27 13.89
CA ASP A 6 -6.45 -2.53 15.24
C ASP A 6 -5.37 -2.08 16.24
N PRO A 7 -5.24 -0.76 16.47
CA PRO A 7 -4.21 -0.21 17.36
C PRO A 7 -4.39 -0.62 18.82
N ALA A 8 -5.62 -0.94 19.26
CA ALA A 8 -5.91 -1.41 20.61
C ALA A 8 -5.18 -2.72 20.90
N ASN A 9 -5.11 -3.61 19.92
CA ASN A 9 -4.36 -4.87 20.00
C ASN A 9 -2.95 -4.79 19.37
N LYS A 10 -2.43 -3.57 19.13
CA LYS A 10 -1.10 -3.31 18.52
C LYS A 10 -0.93 -3.91 17.11
N VAL A 11 -2.03 -4.06 16.38
CA VAL A 11 -2.05 -4.56 15.00
C VAL A 11 -2.10 -3.36 14.06
N TYR A 12 -0.96 -3.07 13.42
CA TYR A 12 -0.84 -2.05 12.38
C TYR A 12 0.34 -2.39 11.44
N PRO A 13 0.40 -1.81 10.23
CA PRO A 13 1.41 -2.18 9.26
C PRO A 13 2.82 -1.88 9.76
N MET A 14 3.71 -2.87 9.69
CA MET A 14 5.12 -2.73 10.07
C MET A 14 6.02 -3.29 8.97
N PRO A 15 7.07 -2.56 8.52
CA PRO A 15 7.94 -3.00 7.44
C PRO A 15 8.53 -4.41 7.63
N LEU A 16 8.92 -4.73 8.87
CA LEU A 16 9.50 -6.02 9.22
C LEU A 16 8.61 -7.21 8.85
N PHE A 17 7.30 -7.09 8.98
CA PHE A 17 6.35 -8.19 8.75
C PHE A 17 5.79 -8.23 7.32
N LEU A 18 5.96 -7.15 6.57
CA LEU A 18 5.33 -6.94 5.28
C LEU A 18 6.31 -6.95 4.10
N ALA A 19 7.61 -7.08 4.37
CA ALA A 19 8.61 -7.35 3.34
C ALA A 19 8.25 -8.63 2.55
N GLY A 20 8.44 -8.58 1.24
CA GLY A 20 8.13 -9.64 0.29
C GLY A 20 6.63 -9.80 -0.02
N LYS A 21 5.73 -9.03 0.60
CA LYS A 21 4.30 -9.03 0.26
C LYS A 21 4.02 -8.12 -0.94
N ASP A 22 3.04 -8.51 -1.75
CA ASP A 22 2.70 -7.81 -2.99
C ASP A 22 1.76 -6.61 -2.74
N ASP A 23 0.96 -6.68 -1.67
CA ASP A 23 0.01 -5.63 -1.29
C ASP A 23 0.67 -4.46 -0.55
N VAL A 24 0.03 -3.29 -0.66
CA VAL A 24 0.27 -2.14 0.24
C VAL A 24 -0.72 -2.21 1.38
N TYR A 25 -0.23 -2.02 2.61
CA TYR A 25 -1.01 -2.10 3.83
C TYR A 25 -1.18 -0.71 4.44
N VAL A 26 -2.39 -0.44 4.94
CA VAL A 26 -2.79 0.84 5.54
C VAL A 26 -3.27 0.60 6.96
N GLY A 27 -2.91 1.47 7.89
CA GLY A 27 -3.45 1.46 9.25
C GLY A 27 -3.27 2.78 9.96
N ARG A 28 -3.57 2.82 11.26
CA ARG A 28 -3.53 4.03 12.10
C ARG A 28 -4.40 5.16 11.54
N VAL A 29 -5.53 4.80 10.92
CA VAL A 29 -6.40 5.73 10.20
C VAL A 29 -7.17 6.57 11.22
N ARG A 30 -7.06 7.89 11.12
CA ARG A 30 -7.75 8.82 12.02
C ARG A 30 -7.91 10.19 11.38
N LYS A 31 -8.84 10.99 11.91
CA LYS A 31 -8.90 12.43 11.59
C LYS A 31 -7.59 13.11 12.00
N ASP A 32 -7.16 14.05 11.18
CA ASP A 32 -6.01 14.88 11.48
C ASP A 32 -6.28 15.78 12.69
N LEU A 33 -5.21 16.17 13.40
CA LEU A 33 -5.32 16.99 14.61
C LEU A 33 -5.34 18.49 14.32
N ALA A 34 -4.84 18.91 13.16
CA ALA A 34 -4.66 20.32 12.79
C ALA A 34 -5.64 20.80 11.71
N ASN A 35 -6.20 19.88 10.91
CA ASN A 35 -7.12 20.19 9.82
C ASN A 35 -8.43 19.39 9.96
N GLU A 36 -9.56 20.08 10.02
CA GLU A 36 -10.90 19.49 10.09
C GLU A 36 -11.21 18.53 8.92
N ASN A 37 -10.65 18.82 7.74
CA ASN A 37 -10.77 18.00 6.54
C ASN A 37 -9.55 17.07 6.32
N GLY A 38 -8.65 16.97 7.30
CA GLY A 38 -7.44 16.14 7.20
C GLY A 38 -7.67 14.69 7.63
N LEU A 39 -6.95 13.77 6.98
CA LEU A 39 -6.89 12.35 7.32
C LEU A 39 -5.42 11.95 7.52
N THR A 40 -5.09 11.38 8.68
CA THR A 40 -3.77 10.82 8.96
C THR A 40 -3.85 9.30 8.95
N PHE A 41 -2.89 8.66 8.29
CA PHE A 41 -2.75 7.20 8.25
C PHE A 41 -1.28 6.80 8.07
N TRP A 42 -1.01 5.51 8.20
CA TRP A 42 0.30 4.90 8.08
C TRP A 42 0.28 3.86 6.95
N LEU A 43 1.26 3.94 6.04
CA LEU A 43 1.39 3.04 4.89
C LEU A 43 2.68 2.23 4.95
N VAL A 44 2.59 0.94 4.63
CA VAL A 44 3.75 0.07 4.44
C VAL A 44 3.54 -0.78 3.20
N GLY A 45 4.56 -0.85 2.35
CA GLY A 45 4.62 -1.76 1.22
C GLY A 45 6.07 -2.11 0.91
N ASP A 46 6.28 -3.22 0.21
CA ASP A 46 7.60 -3.63 -0.24
C ASP A 46 8.09 -2.74 -1.40
N GLN A 47 9.25 -2.12 -1.21
CA GLN A 47 9.86 -1.17 -2.13
C GLN A 47 10.45 -1.83 -3.39
N ILE A 48 10.92 -3.08 -3.30
CA ILE A 48 11.49 -3.80 -4.44
C ILE A 48 10.36 -4.38 -5.31
N LYS A 49 9.28 -4.84 -4.67
CA LYS A 49 8.10 -5.37 -5.36
C LYS A 49 7.16 -4.27 -5.79
N LYS A 50 6.21 -3.89 -4.93
CA LYS A 50 5.14 -2.95 -5.31
C LYS A 50 5.70 -1.55 -5.60
N GLY A 51 6.84 -1.19 -5.01
CA GLY A 51 7.57 0.03 -5.34
C GLY A 51 8.34 0.00 -6.67
N ALA A 52 8.60 -1.17 -7.25
CA ALA A 52 9.35 -1.31 -8.50
C ALA A 52 8.88 -2.48 -9.39
N ALA A 53 9.35 -3.70 -9.15
CA ALA A 53 9.23 -4.82 -10.07
C ALA A 53 7.77 -5.24 -10.34
N LEU A 54 6.96 -5.40 -9.30
CA LEU A 54 5.56 -5.79 -9.44
C LEU A 54 4.75 -4.70 -10.15
N ASN A 55 5.05 -3.43 -9.87
CA ASN A 55 4.36 -2.33 -10.54
C ASN A 55 4.69 -2.29 -12.04
N ALA A 56 5.94 -2.55 -12.42
CA ALA A 56 6.35 -2.64 -13.81
C ALA A 56 5.63 -3.80 -14.55
N VAL A 57 5.53 -4.97 -13.93
CA VAL A 57 4.79 -6.12 -14.48
C VAL A 57 3.32 -5.79 -14.66
N GLN A 58 2.67 -5.19 -13.65
CA GLN A 58 1.25 -4.81 -13.74
C GLN A 58 0.97 -3.79 -14.85
N ILE A 59 1.88 -2.84 -15.07
CA ILE A 59 1.79 -1.91 -16.21
C ILE A 59 1.89 -2.68 -17.52
N ALA A 60 2.84 -3.61 -17.65
CA ALA A 60 2.98 -4.44 -18.85
C ALA A 60 1.72 -5.30 -19.10
N GLU A 61 1.19 -5.96 -18.07
CA GLU A 61 -0.07 -6.73 -18.13
C GLU A 61 -1.24 -5.86 -18.60
N TYR A 62 -1.33 -4.62 -18.09
CA TYR A 62 -2.34 -3.67 -18.54
C TYR A 62 -2.17 -3.31 -20.02
N LEU A 63 -0.94 -3.02 -20.48
CA LEU A 63 -0.66 -2.70 -21.88
C LEU A 63 -1.04 -3.85 -22.82
N ILE A 64 -0.74 -5.11 -22.43
CA ILE A 64 -1.19 -6.32 -23.16
C ILE A 64 -2.71 -6.31 -23.24
N LYS A 65 -3.40 -6.13 -22.10
CA LYS A 65 -4.85 -6.18 -21.99
C LYS A 65 -5.56 -5.15 -22.87
N VAL A 66 -5.01 -3.94 -22.98
CA VAL A 66 -5.62 -2.86 -23.79
C VAL A 66 -5.11 -2.81 -25.23
N GLY A 67 -4.23 -3.73 -25.64
CA GLY A 67 -3.70 -3.76 -27.00
C GLY A 67 -2.70 -2.65 -27.32
N ASN A 68 -2.11 -2.01 -26.31
CA ASN A 68 -1.12 -0.94 -26.47
C ASN A 68 0.32 -1.49 -26.49
N ILE A 69 0.51 -2.63 -27.14
CA ILE A 69 1.82 -3.23 -27.38
C ILE A 69 2.04 -3.28 -28.88
N LYS A 70 3.21 -2.81 -29.31
CA LYS A 70 3.63 -2.81 -30.71
C LYS A 70 4.15 -4.18 -31.12
#